data_AF-A0A0G4P4P6-F1
#
_entry.id   AF-A0A0G4P4P6-F1
#
_cell.length_a   1.000
_cell.length_b   1.000
_cell.length_c   1.000
_cell.angle_alpha   90.00
_cell.angle_beta   90.00
_cell.angle_gamma   90.00
#
_symmetry.space_group_name_H-M   'P 1'
#
loop_
_entity.id
_entity.type
_entity.pdbx_description
1 polymer ?
#
loop_
_entity_poly.entity_id
_entity_poly.type
_entity_poly.pdbx_seq_one_letter_code
_entity_poly.pdbx_strand_id
1 'polypeptide(L)'
;MLRLIFLAGQKSGYSEGHYNALKEAEVERELIDGTIAAVTTTEHSVIPLESDTFFGRAGDWGLLVYTKDSHVVVGLLFAGRPHPLCSASFTHINDLINDIKSTTGATGV
;
A
#
# COMPACT_ATOMS: atom_id res chain seq x y z
N MET A 1 -17.12 -3.00 -7.78
CA MET A 1 -17.04 -3.99 -6.66
C MET A 1 -15.79 -3.64 -5.86
N LEU A 2 -15.93 -3.37 -4.56
CA LEU A 2 -14.78 -3.13 -3.68
C LEU A 2 -14.02 -4.45 -3.50
N ARG A 3 -12.70 -4.45 -3.74
CA ARG A 3 -11.87 -5.66 -3.63
C ARG A 3 -11.50 -5.89 -2.17
N LEU A 4 -11.72 -7.09 -1.64
CA LEU A 4 -11.30 -7.46 -0.28
C LEU A 4 -9.82 -7.85 -0.28
N ILE A 5 -9.11 -7.35 0.71
CA ILE A 5 -7.70 -7.63 0.95
C ILE A 5 -7.45 -7.93 2.44
N PHE A 6 -6.37 -8.63 2.73
CA PHE A 6 -6.02 -9.03 4.09
C PHE A 6 -4.52 -8.96 4.36
N LEU A 7 -4.17 -8.94 5.64
CA LEU A 7 -2.82 -9.20 6.14
C LEU A 7 -2.84 -10.22 7.29
N ALA A 8 -1.69 -10.81 7.57
CA ALA A 8 -1.47 -11.69 8.70
C ALA A 8 -0.26 -11.19 9.49
N GLY A 9 -0.52 -10.44 10.57
CA GLY A 9 0.48 -9.79 11.41
C GLY A 9 0.60 -10.43 12.78
N GLN A 10 1.75 -10.27 13.42
CA GLN A 10 1.93 -10.73 14.81
C GLN A 10 1.04 -9.94 15.78
N LYS A 11 0.80 -8.65 15.51
CA LYS A 11 0.01 -7.77 16.39
C LYS A 11 -1.45 -7.68 15.98
N SER A 12 -1.73 -7.67 14.68
CA SER A 12 -3.09 -7.65 14.16
C SER A 12 -3.73 -9.03 14.00
N GLY A 13 -2.95 -10.11 14.05
CA GLY A 13 -3.45 -11.43 13.68
C GLY A 13 -3.89 -11.42 12.21
N TYR A 14 -4.99 -12.11 11.93
CA TYR A 14 -5.64 -12.08 10.63
C TYR A 14 -6.60 -10.88 10.55
N SER A 15 -6.41 -10.00 9.56
CA SER A 15 -7.16 -8.75 9.44
C SER A 15 -7.57 -8.48 7.99
N GLU A 16 -8.81 -8.04 7.78
CA GLU A 16 -9.42 -7.81 6.46
C GLU A 16 -9.88 -6.36 6.27
N GLY A 17 -9.91 -5.92 5.02
CA GLY A 17 -10.44 -4.62 4.67
C GLY A 17 -10.78 -4.45 3.19
N HIS A 18 -11.49 -3.37 2.90
CA HIS A 18 -11.80 -2.94 1.56
C HIS A 18 -10.64 -2.14 0.98
N TYR A 19 -10.12 -2.62 -0.15
CA TYR A 19 -9.19 -1.85 -0.94
C TYR A 19 -9.85 -0.57 -1.46
N ASN A 20 -9.17 0.54 -1.24
CA ASN A 20 -9.56 1.86 -1.68
C ASN A 20 -8.35 2.52 -2.37
N ALA A 21 -8.41 2.62 -3.70
CA ALA A 21 -7.42 3.37 -4.46
C ALA A 21 -7.82 4.85 -4.43
N LEU A 22 -7.03 5.69 -3.76
CA LEU A 22 -7.14 7.12 -3.94
C LEU A 22 -6.18 7.49 -5.08
N LYS A 23 -6.75 7.88 -6.22
CA LYS A 23 -5.97 8.66 -7.18
C LYS A 23 -5.73 10.01 -6.52
N GLU A 24 -4.54 10.57 -6.74
CA GLU A 24 -4.18 11.96 -6.43
C GLU A 24 -3.38 12.15 -5.13
N ALA A 25 -2.10 11.82 -5.21
CA ALA A 25 -1.10 12.80 -4.83
C ALA A 25 -0.32 13.20 -6.09
N GLU A 26 -0.59 14.40 -6.62
CA GLU A 26 0.29 15.04 -7.60
C GLU A 26 1.56 15.46 -6.86
N VAL A 27 2.64 14.71 -7.08
CA VAL A 27 3.94 15.07 -6.56
C VAL A 27 4.62 15.88 -7.65
N GLU A 28 4.71 17.20 -7.45
CA GLU A 28 5.60 18.04 -8.25
C GLU A 28 7.04 17.60 -7.98
N ARG A 29 7.70 17.02 -8.99
CA ARG A 29 9.14 16.78 -8.94
C ARG A 29 9.83 17.94 -9.64
N GLU A 30 10.73 18.61 -8.92
CA GLU A 30 11.58 19.65 -9.48
C GLU A 30 12.71 19.02 -10.34
N LEU A 31 12.71 19.40 -11.62
CA LEU A 31 13.79 19.43 -12.62
C LEU A 31 14.57 18.14 -12.95
N ILE A 32 14.07 17.38 -13.92
CA ILE A 32 14.92 16.63 -14.86
C ILE A 32 15.16 17.57 -16.06
N ASP A 33 16.41 17.95 -16.32
CA ASP A 33 16.82 18.76 -17.50
C ASP A 33 16.05 20.08 -17.73
N GLY A 34 15.77 20.88 -16.71
CA GLY A 34 15.14 22.19 -16.95
C GLY A 34 13.60 22.16 -17.04
N THR A 35 12.97 20.97 -17.02
CA THR A 35 11.52 20.82 -17.20
C THR A 35 10.83 20.34 -15.92
N ILE A 36 9.75 21.01 -15.50
CA ILE A 36 8.89 20.58 -14.40
C ILE A 36 8.07 19.38 -14.87
N ALA A 37 8.23 18.22 -14.22
CA ALA A 37 7.44 17.03 -14.49
C ALA A 37 6.52 16.74 -13.30
N ALA A 38 5.21 16.88 -13.51
CA ALA A 38 4.22 16.42 -12.56
C ALA A 38 4.11 14.88 -12.63
N VAL A 39 4.28 14.21 -11.50
CA VAL A 39 4.08 12.76 -11.41
C VAL A 39 2.84 12.51 -10.55
N THR A 40 1.79 11.99 -11.17
CA THR A 40 0.63 11.50 -10.43
C THR A 40 1.02 10.19 -9.76
N THR A 41 1.02 10.18 -8.43
CA THR A 41 1.14 8.94 -7.66
C THR A 41 -0.24 8.41 -7.30
N THR A 42 -0.38 7.08 -7.26
CA THR A 42 -1.59 6.42 -6.79
C THR A 42 -1.35 5.96 -5.36
N GLU A 43 -2.14 6.45 -4.42
CA GLU A 43 -2.09 5.97 -3.04
C GLU A 43 -3.01 4.76 -2.89
N HIS A 44 -2.42 3.64 -2.47
CA HIS A 44 -3.16 2.41 -2.19
C HIS A 44 -3.51 2.36 -0.71
N SER A 45 -4.80 2.48 -0.40
CA SER A 45 -5.32 2.45 0.97
C SER A 45 -6.24 1.26 1.22
N VAL A 46 -6.41 0.93 2.49
CA VAL A 46 -7.31 -0.10 2.99
C VAL A 46 -8.15 0.50 4.09
N ILE A 47 -9.46 0.29 4.01
CA ILE A 47 -10.40 0.62 5.08
C ILE A 47 -10.77 -0.70 5.76
N PRO A 48 -10.62 -0.83 7.09
CA PRO A 48 -10.97 -2.06 7.80
C PRO A 48 -12.44 -2.43 7.60
N LEU A 49 -12.74 -3.72 7.58
CA LEU A 49 -14.10 -4.23 7.35
C LEU A 49 -15.06 -3.87 8.51
N GLU A 50 -14.55 -3.94 9.73
CA GLU A 50 -15.30 -3.60 10.95
C GLU A 50 -15.04 -2.15 11.36
N SER A 51 -16.11 -1.41 11.66
CA SER A 51 -16.02 -0.05 12.20
C SER A 51 -15.19 -0.02 13.49
N ASP A 52 -14.37 1.01 13.66
CA ASP A 52 -13.50 1.22 14.83
C ASP A 52 -12.41 0.16 15.06
N THR A 53 -12.16 -0.70 14.08
CA THR A 53 -10.99 -1.60 14.07
C THR A 53 -9.85 -1.04 13.23
N PHE A 54 -8.68 -1.68 13.27
CA PHE A 54 -7.51 -1.30 12.48
C PHE A 54 -7.16 -2.40 11.52
N PHE A 55 -6.90 -2.07 10.25
CA PHE A 55 -6.39 -3.04 9.29
C PHE A 55 -5.01 -3.58 9.71
N GLY A 56 -4.12 -2.69 10.15
CA GLY A 56 -2.81 -3.03 10.71
C GLY A 56 -2.51 -2.20 11.97
N ARG A 57 -1.68 -2.73 12.87
CA ARG A 57 -1.33 -2.12 14.15
C ARG A 57 0.15 -1.69 14.17
N ALA A 58 0.51 -0.91 15.17
CA ALA A 58 1.91 -0.56 15.41
C ALA A 58 2.75 -1.85 15.53
N GLY A 59 3.79 -1.96 14.71
CA GLY A 59 4.63 -3.16 14.58
C GLY A 59 4.32 -4.06 13.38
N ASP A 60 3.23 -3.83 12.65
CA ASP A 60 2.88 -4.58 11.44
C ASP A 60 3.49 -3.96 10.15
N TRP A 61 4.42 -3.01 10.29
CA TRP A 61 5.06 -2.35 9.16
C TRP A 61 5.93 -3.34 8.39
N GLY A 62 5.88 -3.29 7.06
CA GLY A 62 6.59 -4.23 6.20
C GLY A 62 5.87 -5.58 6.00
N LEU A 63 4.65 -5.74 6.50
CA LEU A 63 3.84 -6.91 6.17
C LEU A 63 3.33 -6.85 4.73
N LEU A 64 3.26 -8.02 4.09
CA LEU A 64 2.63 -8.18 2.80
C LEU A 64 1.10 -8.11 2.92
N VAL A 65 0.49 -7.45 1.94
CA VAL A 65 -0.96 -7.34 1.77
C VAL A 65 -1.39 -8.25 0.64
N TYR A 66 -2.48 -8.99 0.83
CA TYR A 66 -2.94 -10.03 -0.08
C TYR A 66 -4.38 -9.81 -0.53
N THR A 67 -4.70 -10.28 -1.72
CA THR A 67 -6.09 -10.46 -2.17
C THR A 67 -6.78 -11.56 -1.38
N LYS A 68 -8.01 -11.30 -0.92
CA LYS A 68 -8.76 -12.27 -0.11
C LYS A 68 -9.04 -13.58 -0.84
N ASP A 69 -9.49 -13.51 -2.09
CA ASP A 69 -9.96 -14.71 -2.81
C ASP A 69 -8.81 -15.51 -3.44
N SER A 70 -7.78 -14.83 -3.94
CA SER A 70 -6.70 -15.45 -4.72
C SER A 70 -5.38 -15.57 -3.96
N HIS A 71 -5.26 -15.00 -2.76
CA HIS A 71 -4.02 -15.01 -1.95
C HIS A 71 -2.78 -14.45 -2.69
N VAL A 72 -2.99 -13.64 -3.72
CA VAL A 72 -1.93 -12.95 -4.45
C VAL A 72 -1.49 -11.71 -3.68
N VAL A 73 -0.17 -11.52 -3.54
CA VAL A 73 0.43 -10.32 -2.96
C VAL A 73 0.10 -9.10 -3.82
N VAL A 74 -0.41 -8.04 -3.21
CA VAL A 74 -0.72 -6.77 -3.88
C VAL A 74 0.13 -5.61 -3.38
N GLY A 75 0.81 -5.76 -2.25
CA GLY A 75 1.70 -4.72 -1.77
C GLY A 75 2.32 -4.95 -0.41
N LEU A 76 2.99 -3.90 0.08
CA LEU A 76 3.71 -3.85 1.34
C LEU A 76 3.15 -2.74 2.22
N LEU A 77 2.68 -3.08 3.41
CA LEU A 77 2.14 -2.12 4.38
C LEU A 77 3.24 -1.19 4.88
N PHE A 78 3.03 0.12 4.82
CA PHE A 78 4.02 1.10 5.32
C PHE A 78 3.45 2.15 6.27
N ALA A 79 2.12 2.33 6.31
CA ALA A 79 1.51 3.33 7.19
C ALA A 79 0.10 2.93 7.64
N GLY A 80 -0.32 3.50 8.76
CA GLY A 80 -1.68 3.45 9.29
C GLY A 80 -2.09 4.83 9.79
N ARG A 81 -3.36 5.19 9.58
CA ARG A 81 -3.96 6.43 10.06
C ARG A 81 -5.07 6.08 11.06
N PRO A 82 -4.98 6.52 12.33
CA PRO A 82 -5.96 6.14 13.33
C PRO A 82 -7.31 6.86 13.19
N HIS A 83 -7.39 8.02 12.53
CA HIS A 83 -8.65 8.74 12.33
C HIS A 83 -8.60 9.71 11.13
N PRO A 84 -9.72 9.94 10.42
CA PRO A 84 -10.96 9.15 10.43
C PRO A 84 -10.81 7.84 9.64
N LEU A 85 -11.70 6.87 9.91
CA LEU A 85 -11.84 5.56 9.21
C LEU A 85 -10.72 4.52 9.42
N CYS A 86 -9.79 4.73 10.37
CA CYS A 86 -8.75 3.75 10.74
C CYS A 86 -8.02 3.09 9.54
N SER A 87 -7.73 3.89 8.50
CA SER A 87 -7.20 3.38 7.24
C SER A 87 -5.74 3.01 7.32
N ALA A 88 -5.28 2.18 6.39
CA ALA A 88 -3.87 1.84 6.24
C ALA A 88 -3.42 1.99 4.79
N SER A 89 -2.14 2.32 4.59
CA SER A 89 -1.56 2.53 3.26
C SER A 89 -0.46 1.51 2.97
N PHE A 90 -0.39 1.10 1.72
CA PHE A 90 0.60 0.15 1.25
C PHE A 90 1.19 0.60 -0.09
N THR A 91 2.41 0.18 -0.38
CA THR A 91 3.02 0.37 -1.70
C THR A 91 2.64 -0.81 -2.57
N HIS A 92 2.18 -0.57 -3.79
CA HIS A 92 1.83 -1.64 -4.71
C HIS A 92 3.05 -2.51 -5.02
N ILE A 93 2.86 -3.82 -5.11
CA ILE A 93 3.98 -4.76 -5.23
C ILE A 93 4.80 -4.53 -6.50
N ASN A 94 4.16 -4.18 -7.62
CA ASN A 94 4.89 -3.90 -8.86
C ASN A 94 5.79 -2.67 -8.74
N ASP A 95 5.32 -1.62 -8.06
CA ASP A 95 6.09 -0.39 -7.89
C ASP A 95 7.30 -0.65 -6.99
N LEU A 96 7.11 -1.41 -5.91
CA LEU A 96 8.20 -1.84 -5.04
C LEU A 96 9.24 -2.68 -5.79
N ILE A 97 8.81 -3.68 -6.56
CA ILE A 97 9.73 -4.55 -7.32
C ILE A 97 10.46 -3.76 -8.41
N ASN A 98 9.76 -2.86 -9.09
CA ASN A 98 10.37 -2.00 -10.12
C ASN A 98 11.41 -1.07 -9.51
N ASP A 99 11.10 -0.44 -8.37
CA ASP A 99 12.03 0.45 -7.65
C ASP A 99 13.28 -0.31 -7.17
N ILE A 100 13.11 -1.50 -6.59
CA ILE A 100 14.23 -2.37 -6.20
C ILE A 100 15.09 -2.68 -7.42
N LYS A 101 14.48 -3.09 -8.55
CA LYS A 101 15.21 -3.43 -9.78
C LYS A 101 15.95 -2.24 -10.35
N SER A 102 15.32 -1.07 -10.44
CA SER A 102 15.96 0.14 -10.99
C SER A 102 17.07 0.68 -10.11
N THR A 103 16.91 0.59 -8.78
CA THR A 103 17.87 1.16 -7.82
C THR A 103 19.05 0.23 -7.58
N THR A 104 18.83 -1.08 -7.54
CA THR A 104 19.87 -2.05 -7.17
C THR A 104 20.45 -2.83 -8.37
N GLY A 105 19.77 -2.83 -9.52
CA GLY A 105 20.11 -3.70 -10.65
C GLY A 105 19.80 -5.19 -10.41
N ALA A 106 19.15 -5.54 -9.29
CA ALA A 106 18.77 -6.91 -8.94
C ALA A 106 17.63 -7.41 -9.85
N THR A 107 18.00 -7.86 -11.04
CA THR A 107 17.09 -8.36 -12.08
C THR A 107 16.90 -9.89 -12.04
N GLY A 108 17.54 -10.56 -11.06
CA GLY A 108 17.34 -11.98 -10.79
C GLY A 108 15.93 -12.29 -10.30
N VAL A 109 15.42 -13.46 -10.72
CA VAL A 109 14.04 -13.96 -10.58
C VAL A 109 13.40 -13.70 -9.24
#